data_AF-A0A9Q0JGM9-F1
#
_entry.id   AF-A0A9Q0JGM9-F1
#
_cell.length_a   1.000
_cell.length_b   1.000
_cell.length_c   1.000
_cell.angle_alpha   90.00
_cell.angle_beta   90.00
_cell.angle_gamma   90.00
#
_symmetry.space_group_name_H-M   'P 1'
#
loop_
_entity.id
_entity.type
_entity.pdbx_description
1 polymer ?
#
loop_
_entity_poly.entity_id
_entity_poly.type
_entity_poly.pdbx_seq_one_letter_code
_entity_poly.pdbx_strand_id
1 'polypeptide(L)'
;MVTKLWGRQGPVTVASCQTGLYLFQFPTESALLRALYGGPWHIGGIPLFLRRWVSGIQPVDFSASVIPVWVQLKRIPLELLTSEGLSYLASAIGTPLHMNQDCSKLLSADRVNICIDVDFSKPLRDELAIDIDGNMCTIEVSYSWKP
;
A
#
# COMPACT_ATOMS: atom_id res chain seq x y z
N MET A 1 -17.39 -12.63 -10.35
CA MET A 1 -17.12 -11.71 -9.22
C MET A 1 -15.77 -11.01 -9.39
N VAL A 2 -14.68 -11.75 -9.54
CA VAL A 2 -13.34 -11.21 -9.89
C VAL A 2 -13.33 -10.49 -11.24
N THR A 3 -14.07 -11.00 -12.23
CA THR A 3 -14.30 -10.34 -13.52
C THR A 3 -14.98 -8.96 -13.40
N LYS A 4 -15.75 -8.69 -12.34
CA LYS A 4 -16.31 -7.35 -12.10
C LYS A 4 -15.27 -6.39 -11.52
N LEU A 5 -14.32 -6.89 -10.72
CA LEU A 5 -13.27 -6.08 -10.11
C LEU A 5 -12.18 -5.71 -11.12
N TRP A 6 -11.68 -6.70 -11.88
CA TRP A 6 -10.52 -6.52 -12.75
C TRP A 6 -10.73 -6.90 -14.22
N GLY A 7 -11.90 -7.43 -14.59
CA GLY A 7 -12.15 -7.91 -15.95
C GLY A 7 -12.15 -6.83 -17.04
N ARG A 8 -12.25 -5.55 -16.67
CA ARG A 8 -12.06 -4.43 -17.62
C ARG A 8 -10.63 -4.37 -18.19
N GLN A 9 -9.68 -5.02 -17.54
CA GLN A 9 -8.26 -4.98 -17.88
C GLN A 9 -7.81 -6.25 -18.62
N GLY A 10 -8.77 -7.10 -19.01
CA GLY A 10 -8.58 -8.39 -19.66
C GLY A 10 -9.00 -9.57 -18.76
N PRO A 11 -8.95 -10.81 -19.29
CA PRO A 11 -9.32 -11.99 -18.53
C PRO A 11 -8.34 -12.22 -17.38
N VAL A 12 -8.88 -12.37 -16.16
CA VAL A 12 -8.10 -12.72 -14.97
C VAL A 12 -8.36 -14.19 -14.65
N THR A 13 -7.29 -15.00 -14.67
CA THR A 13 -7.36 -16.41 -14.26
C THR A 13 -7.26 -16.48 -12.74
N VAL A 14 -8.10 -17.30 -12.12
CA VAL A 14 -8.14 -17.49 -10.67
C VAL A 14 -7.90 -18.95 -10.36
N ALA A 15 -6.94 -19.24 -9.48
CA ALA A 15 -6.70 -20.57 -8.95
C ALA A 15 -6.78 -20.53 -7.43
N SER A 16 -7.42 -21.53 -6.81
CA SER A 16 -7.34 -21.73 -5.37
C SER A 16 -6.12 -22.58 -5.06
N CYS A 17 -5.27 -22.12 -4.13
CA CYS A 17 -4.09 -22.87 -3.70
C CYS A 17 -4.37 -23.64 -2.42
N GLN A 18 -4.91 -22.94 -1.42
CA GLN A 18 -5.25 -23.45 -0.10
C GLN A 18 -6.42 -22.65 0.45
N THR A 19 -7.00 -23.08 1.57
CA THR A 19 -8.08 -22.36 2.24
C THR A 19 -7.64 -20.93 2.56
N GLY A 20 -8.35 -19.94 2.01
CA GLY A 20 -8.04 -18.51 2.20
C GLY A 20 -6.93 -17.96 1.29
N LEU A 21 -6.29 -18.77 0.44
CA LEU A 21 -5.25 -18.33 -0.49
C LEU A 21 -5.64 -18.60 -1.94
N TYR A 22 -5.58 -17.54 -2.74
CA TYR A 22 -5.94 -17.54 -4.15
C TYR A 22 -4.83 -16.90 -4.97
N LEU A 23 -4.54 -17.49 -6.13
CA LEU A 23 -3.67 -16.90 -7.16
C LEU A 23 -4.51 -16.22 -8.23
N PHE A 24 -4.09 -15.02 -8.59
CA PHE A 24 -4.67 -14.23 -9.66
C PHE A 24 -3.61 -13.98 -10.72
N GLN A 25 -3.84 -14.47 -11.94
CA GLN A 25 -2.97 -14.22 -13.07
C GLN A 25 -3.59 -13.14 -13.95
N PHE A 26 -2.83 -12.07 -14.17
CA PHE A 26 -3.24 -10.93 -14.98
C PHE A 26 -2.58 -11.00 -16.36
N PRO A 27 -3.24 -10.51 -17.42
CA PRO A 27 -2.74 -10.61 -18.79
C PRO A 27 -1.58 -9.66 -19.08
N THR A 28 -1.42 -8.59 -18.28
CA THR A 28 -0.35 -7.59 -18.44
C THR A 28 0.15 -7.11 -17.08
N GLU A 29 1.41 -6.67 -17.03
CA GLU A 29 2.01 -6.05 -15.85
C GLU A 29 1.20 -4.82 -15.39
N SER A 30 0.71 -4.00 -16.33
CA SER A 30 -0.10 -2.83 -15.98
C SER A 30 -1.44 -3.23 -15.34
N ALA A 31 -2.04 -4.36 -15.75
CA ALA A 31 -3.25 -4.85 -15.10
C ALA A 31 -2.97 -5.40 -13.69
N LEU A 32 -1.85 -6.11 -13.53
CA LEU A 32 -1.36 -6.55 -12.24
C LEU A 32 -1.12 -5.38 -11.28
N LEU A 33 -0.37 -4.36 -11.70
CA LEU A 33 -0.05 -3.19 -10.85
C LEU A 33 -1.30 -2.41 -10.44
N ARG A 34 -2.28 -2.26 -11.35
CA ARG A 34 -3.57 -1.66 -11.03
C ARG A 34 -4.38 -2.50 -10.03
N ALA A 35 -4.31 -3.83 -10.11
CA ALA A 35 -4.93 -4.66 -9.09
C ALA A 35 -4.18 -4.54 -7.76
N LEU A 36 -2.86 -4.72 -7.74
CA LEU A 36 -2.04 -4.63 -6.53
C LEU A 36 -2.21 -3.30 -5.78
N TYR A 37 -2.19 -2.19 -6.51
CA TYR A 37 -2.19 -0.85 -5.92
C TYR A 37 -3.52 -0.11 -6.10
N GLY A 38 -4.55 -0.72 -6.69
CA GLY A 38 -5.87 -0.08 -6.83
C GLY A 38 -6.83 -0.31 -5.65
N GLY A 39 -6.39 -1.03 -4.62
CA GLY A 39 -7.21 -1.40 -3.46
C GLY A 39 -7.61 -0.22 -2.56
N PRO A 40 -8.41 -0.46 -1.49
CA PRO A 40 -8.73 -1.78 -0.92
C PRO A 40 -9.77 -2.56 -1.73
N TRP A 41 -9.61 -3.87 -1.81
CA TRP A 41 -10.55 -4.75 -2.51
C TRP A 41 -11.43 -5.49 -1.53
N HIS A 42 -12.69 -5.71 -1.91
CA HIS A 42 -13.62 -6.52 -1.14
C HIS A 42 -14.28 -7.53 -2.05
N ILE A 43 -14.32 -8.80 -1.62
CA ILE A 43 -15.07 -9.87 -2.28
C ILE A 43 -16.07 -10.41 -1.28
N GLY A 44 -17.35 -10.09 -1.47
CA GLY A 44 -18.44 -10.61 -0.63
C GLY A 44 -18.45 -9.99 0.77
N GLY A 45 -17.99 -8.73 0.88
CA GLY A 45 -17.83 -8.05 2.17
C GLY A 45 -16.54 -8.39 2.90
N ILE A 46 -15.78 -9.38 2.44
CA ILE A 46 -14.50 -9.77 3.04
C ILE A 46 -13.37 -8.97 2.38
N PRO A 47 -12.49 -8.29 3.14
CA PRO A 47 -11.34 -7.59 2.59
C PRO A 47 -10.38 -8.57 1.91
N LEU A 48 -9.89 -8.19 0.74
CA LEU A 48 -8.92 -8.94 -0.04
C LEU A 48 -7.64 -8.11 -0.16
N PHE A 49 -6.56 -8.66 0.39
CA PHE A 49 -5.23 -8.08 0.28
C PHE A 49 -4.43 -8.84 -0.78
N LEU A 50 -3.80 -8.08 -1.68
CA LEU A 50 -3.03 -8.65 -2.78
C LEU A 50 -1.55 -8.46 -2.52
N ARG A 51 -0.78 -9.50 -2.79
CA ARG A 51 0.68 -9.45 -2.85
C ARG A 51 1.15 -9.99 -4.19
N ARG A 52 2.25 -9.42 -4.69
CA ARG A 52 2.90 -9.95 -5.88
C ARG A 52 3.46 -11.33 -5.56
N TRP A 53 3.16 -12.31 -6.39
CA TRP A 53 3.75 -13.63 -6.25
C TRP A 53 5.25 -13.58 -6.56
N VAL A 54 6.04 -14.21 -5.70
CA VAL A 54 7.49 -14.41 -5.83
C VAL A 54 7.77 -15.88 -5.52
N SER A 55 8.77 -16.46 -6.20
CA SER A 55 9.20 -17.83 -5.91
C SER A 55 9.60 -17.97 -4.45
N GLY A 56 9.12 -19.02 -3.79
CA GLY A 56 9.44 -19.31 -2.39
C GLY A 56 8.49 -18.71 -1.34
N ILE A 57 7.48 -17.92 -1.74
CA ILE A 57 6.45 -17.45 -0.81
C ILE A 57 5.71 -18.65 -0.21
N GLN A 58 5.66 -18.71 1.11
CA GLN A 58 4.93 -19.70 1.90
C GLN A 58 3.58 -19.12 2.38
N PRO A 59 2.57 -19.96 2.62
CA PRO A 59 1.30 -19.54 3.23
C PRO A 59 1.47 -18.73 4.54
N VAL A 60 2.50 -19.04 5.34
CA VAL A 60 2.81 -18.30 6.57
C VAL A 60 3.26 -16.85 6.31
N ASP A 61 3.78 -16.55 5.12
CA ASP A 61 4.16 -15.19 4.72
C ASP A 61 2.94 -14.30 4.48
N PHE A 62 1.73 -14.89 4.41
CA PHE A 62 0.45 -14.19 4.45
C PHE A 62 -0.07 -14.00 5.88
N SER A 63 0.81 -14.09 6.89
CA SER A 63 0.45 -13.81 8.28
C SER A 63 -0.36 -12.51 8.36
N ALA A 64 -1.56 -12.59 8.95
CA ALA A 64 -2.55 -11.51 8.93
C ALA A 64 -2.10 -10.23 9.66
N SER A 65 -0.92 -10.21 10.29
CA SER A 65 -0.40 -9.04 10.97
C SER A 65 0.20 -8.02 10.00
N VAL A 66 0.88 -8.44 8.93
CA VAL A 66 1.50 -7.50 7.99
C VAL A 66 0.70 -7.45 6.69
N ILE A 67 0.08 -6.31 6.42
CA ILE A 67 -0.85 -6.15 5.31
C ILE A 67 -0.50 -4.89 4.51
N PRO A 68 -0.51 -4.96 3.15
CA PRO A 68 -0.32 -3.79 2.31
C PRO A 68 -1.57 -2.90 2.39
N VAL A 69 -1.40 -1.66 2.84
CA VAL A 69 -2.46 -0.64 2.91
C VAL A 69 -1.99 0.69 2.34
N TRP A 70 -2.93 1.45 1.79
CA TRP A 70 -2.64 2.82 1.38
C TRP A 70 -2.63 3.73 2.59
N VAL A 71 -1.48 4.35 2.81
CA VAL A 71 -1.24 5.34 3.85
C VAL A 71 -1.17 6.71 3.20
N GLN A 72 -1.96 7.62 3.71
CA GLN A 72 -1.96 9.02 3.30
C GLN A 72 -1.22 9.85 4.34
N LEU A 73 -0.17 10.51 3.88
CA LEU A 73 0.62 11.49 4.62
C LEU A 73 0.17 12.90 4.25
N LYS A 74 0.04 13.79 5.23
CA LYS A 74 -0.30 15.20 5.01
C LYS A 74 0.59 16.12 5.83
N ARG A 75 0.60 17.41 5.46
CA ARG A 75 1.48 18.43 6.07
C ARG A 75 2.96 18.04 5.99
N ILE A 76 3.35 17.46 4.85
CA ILE A 76 4.74 17.07 4.61
C ILE A 76 5.53 18.34 4.31
N PRO A 77 6.61 18.61 5.05
CA PRO A 77 7.52 19.71 4.74
C PRO A 77 8.10 19.57 3.32
N LEU A 78 8.30 20.70 2.63
CA LEU A 78 8.72 20.71 1.23
C LEU A 78 10.07 20.01 1.03
N GLU A 79 10.94 20.07 2.03
CA GLU A 79 12.25 19.42 2.08
C GLU A 79 12.13 17.89 2.00
N LEU A 80 11.03 17.33 2.50
CA LEU A 80 10.76 15.89 2.51
C LEU A 80 9.90 15.42 1.33
N LEU A 81 9.44 16.33 0.46
CA LEU A 81 8.71 16.00 -0.78
C LEU A 81 9.65 15.51 -1.91
N THR A 82 10.58 14.65 -1.55
CA THR A 82 11.49 13.94 -2.47
C THR A 82 11.25 12.44 -2.36
N SER A 83 11.68 11.66 -3.35
CA SER A 83 11.54 10.20 -3.29
C SER A 83 12.22 9.61 -2.05
N GLU A 84 13.36 10.17 -1.63
CA GLU A 84 14.09 9.75 -0.45
C GLU A 84 13.38 10.17 0.84
N GLY A 85 12.92 11.43 0.93
CA GLY A 85 12.18 11.93 2.08
C GLY A 85 10.88 11.14 2.30
N LEU A 86 10.10 10.89 1.25
CA LEU A 86 8.88 10.11 1.33
C LEU A 86 9.14 8.64 1.70
N SER A 87 10.22 8.06 1.19
CA SER A 87 10.66 6.71 1.58
C SER A 87 11.04 6.66 3.07
N TYR A 88 11.76 7.68 3.56
CA TYR A 88 12.11 7.82 4.97
C TYR A 88 10.86 7.90 5.86
N LEU A 89 9.88 8.73 5.49
CA LEU A 89 8.60 8.86 6.18
C LEU A 89 7.81 7.54 6.21
N ALA A 90 7.70 6.90 5.04
CA ALA A 90 6.99 5.63 4.92
C ALA A 90 7.66 4.51 5.73
N SER A 91 9.00 4.50 5.76
CA SER A 91 9.80 3.53 6.53
C SER A 91 9.59 3.64 8.04
N ALA A 92 9.23 4.82 8.53
CA ALA A 92 8.84 4.98 9.94
C ALA A 92 7.55 4.23 10.27
N ILE A 93 6.66 4.03 9.28
CA ILE A 93 5.35 3.40 9.46
C ILE A 93 5.42 1.88 9.19
N GLY A 94 6.16 1.48 8.17
CA GLY A 94 6.27 0.08 7.73
C GLY A 94 7.18 -0.05 6.51
N THR A 95 6.97 -1.05 5.67
CA THR A 95 7.79 -1.24 4.46
C THR A 95 7.12 -0.56 3.25
N PRO A 96 7.70 0.50 2.65
CA PRO A 96 7.12 1.13 1.48
C PRO A 96 7.13 0.19 0.25
N LEU A 97 5.99 0.10 -0.44
CA LEU A 97 5.79 -0.76 -1.60
C LEU A 97 5.62 0.03 -2.90
N HIS A 98 4.79 1.08 -2.86
CA HIS A 98 4.46 1.86 -4.05
C HIS A 98 3.98 3.27 -3.70
N MET A 99 4.25 4.22 -4.58
CA MET A 99 3.81 5.61 -4.43
C MET A 99 2.93 5.98 -5.62
N ASN A 100 1.80 6.65 -5.36
CA ASN A 100 0.77 6.86 -6.36
C ASN A 100 1.10 7.97 -7.40
N GLN A 101 2.20 8.71 -7.23
CA GLN A 101 2.50 9.91 -8.03
C GLN A 101 4.00 10.15 -8.25
N ASP A 102 4.32 10.79 -9.38
CA ASP A 102 5.66 11.34 -9.67
C ASP A 102 5.98 12.47 -8.68
N CYS A 103 7.17 12.47 -8.08
CA CYS A 103 7.60 13.50 -7.14
C CYS A 103 7.49 14.93 -7.70
N SER A 104 7.64 15.12 -9.01
CA SER A 104 7.48 16.43 -9.67
C SER A 104 6.07 17.01 -9.54
N LYS A 105 5.04 16.16 -9.40
CA LYS A 105 3.64 16.58 -9.16
C LYS A 105 3.36 16.81 -7.67
N LEU A 106 4.23 16.30 -6.80
CA LEU A 106 4.06 16.37 -5.34
C LEU A 106 4.41 17.74 -4.76
N LEU A 107 5.23 18.54 -5.45
CA LEU A 107 5.56 19.91 -5.03
C LEU A 107 4.32 20.81 -4.89
N SER A 108 3.21 20.46 -5.55
CA SER A 108 1.91 21.14 -5.45
C SER A 108 0.87 20.35 -4.66
N ALA A 109 1.24 19.19 -4.10
CA ALA A 109 0.32 18.29 -3.41
C ALA A 109 0.43 18.47 -1.89
N ASP A 110 -0.70 18.78 -1.26
CA ASP A 110 -0.84 18.83 0.21
C ASP A 110 -0.83 17.42 0.86
N ARG A 111 -0.87 16.37 0.03
CA ARG A 111 -1.13 14.99 0.46
C ARG A 111 -0.41 14.00 -0.44
N VAL A 112 0.22 13.00 0.16
CA VAL A 112 0.88 11.91 -0.57
C VAL A 112 0.29 10.58 -0.12
N ASN A 113 -0.06 9.72 -1.08
CA ASN A 113 -0.51 8.36 -0.80
C ASN A 113 0.61 7.37 -1.15
N ILE A 114 0.96 6.53 -0.19
CA ILE A 114 2.00 5.50 -0.30
C ILE A 114 1.39 4.17 0.14
N CYS A 115 1.53 3.14 -0.66
CA CYS A 115 1.19 1.77 -0.30
C CYS A 115 2.32 1.23 0.57
N ILE A 116 2.01 0.83 1.80
CA ILE A 116 2.97 0.39 2.81
C ILE A 116 2.51 -0.95 3.36
N ASP A 117 3.42 -1.92 3.47
CA ASP A 117 3.21 -3.11 4.29
C ASP A 117 3.26 -2.69 5.77
N VAL A 118 2.09 -2.65 6.41
CA VAL A 118 1.91 -2.20 7.79
C VAL A 118 1.71 -3.40 8.70
N ASP A 119 2.46 -3.43 9.80
CA ASP A 119 2.34 -4.44 10.84
C ASP A 119 1.29 -4.02 11.88
N PHE A 120 0.07 -4.52 11.70
CA PHE A 120 -1.08 -4.30 12.59
C PHE A 120 -0.98 -5.02 13.94
N SER A 121 0.08 -5.82 14.19
CA SER A 121 0.37 -6.29 15.55
C SER A 121 0.99 -5.20 16.43
N LYS A 122 1.42 -4.08 15.83
CA LYS A 122 1.98 -2.91 16.52
C LYS A 122 0.96 -1.78 16.57
N PRO A 123 1.07 -0.87 17.57
CA PRO A 123 0.26 0.34 17.60
C PRO A 123 0.44 1.17 16.33
N LEU A 124 -0.67 1.55 15.72
CA LEU A 124 -0.68 2.45 14.58
C LEU A 124 -0.33 3.87 15.03
N ARG A 125 0.35 4.60 14.15
CA ARG A 125 0.68 6.01 14.37
C ARG A 125 -0.22 6.86 13.50
N ASP A 126 -1.00 7.72 14.12
CA ASP A 126 -1.79 8.71 13.40
C ASP A 126 -0.99 10.00 13.12
N GLU A 127 0.18 10.14 13.74
CA GLU A 127 1.10 11.27 13.55
C GLU A 127 2.57 10.81 13.60
N LEU A 128 3.43 11.50 12.86
CA LEU A 128 4.89 11.36 12.92
C LEU A 128 5.52 12.71 13.27
N ALA A 129 6.25 12.77 14.38
CA ALA A 129 7.04 13.93 14.76
C ALA A 129 8.47 13.79 14.23
N ILE A 130 8.95 14.80 13.51
CA ILE A 130 10.25 14.79 12.83
C ILE A 130 10.95 16.12 13.09
N ASP A 131 12.24 16.02 13.39
CA ASP A 131 13.12 17.17 13.50
C ASP A 131 13.77 17.44 12.14
N ILE A 132 13.57 18.64 11.60
CA ILE A 132 14.23 19.14 10.40
C ILE A 132 15.05 20.37 10.80
N ASP A 133 16.36 20.19 10.92
CA ASP A 133 17.32 21.25 11.27
C ASP A 133 16.95 22.05 12.54
N GLY A 134 16.44 21.36 13.57
CA GLY A 134 16.01 21.94 14.85
C GLY A 134 14.54 22.37 14.87
N ASN A 135 13.80 22.21 13.77
CA ASN A 135 12.37 22.52 13.68
C ASN A 135 11.54 21.24 13.74
N MET A 136 10.80 21.07 14.85
CA MET A 136 9.86 19.97 15.00
C MET A 136 8.63 20.17 14.11
N CYS A 137 8.39 19.20 13.24
CA CYS A 137 7.25 19.13 12.35
C CYS A 137 6.43 17.87 12.63
N THR A 138 5.10 17.99 12.56
CA THR A 138 4.18 16.86 12.73
C THR A 138 3.48 16.55 11.41
N ILE A 139 3.67 15.32 10.94
CA ILE A 139 3.05 14.80 9.72
C ILE A 139 1.85 13.96 10.13
N GLU A 140 0.68 14.27 9.58
CA GLU A 140 -0.52 13.48 9.82
C GLU A 140 -0.51 12.21 8.97
N VAL A 141 -0.90 11.09 9.59
CA VAL A 141 -0.97 9.78 8.98
C VAL A 141 -2.41 9.28 9.02
N SER A 142 -2.90 8.81 7.88
CA SER A 142 -4.21 8.16 7.78
C SER A 142 -4.13 6.92 6.92
N TYR A 143 -4.94 5.91 7.23
CA TYR A 143 -4.88 4.59 6.61
C TYR A 143 -6.19 4.32 5.87
N SER A 144 -6.11 3.74 4.66
CA SER A 144 -7.29 3.33 3.89
C SER A 144 -8.08 2.20 4.53
N TRP A 145 -7.44 1.44 5.42
CA TRP A 145 -8.02 0.32 6.14
C TRP A 145 -7.29 0.11 7.48
N LYS A 146 -8.04 -0.27 8.51
CA LYS A 146 -7.58 -0.69 9.84
C LYS A 146 -8.49 -1.85 10.32
N PRO A 147 -7.97 -2.86 11.04
CA PRO A 147 -8.76 -3.95 11.61
C PRO A 147 -9.65 -3.51 12.78
#